data_AF-A0AAU5FWT5-F1
#
_entry.id   AF-A0AAU5FWT5-F1
#
_cell.length_a   1.000
_cell.length_b   1.000
_cell.length_c   1.000
_cell.angle_alpha   90.00
_cell.angle_beta   90.00
_cell.angle_gamma   90.00
#
_symmetry.space_group_name_H-M   'P 1'
#
loop_
_entity.id
_entity.type
_entity.pdbx_description
1 polymer ?
#
loop_
_entity_poly.entity_id
_entity_poly.type
_entity_poly.pdbx_seq_one_letter_code
_entity_poly.pdbx_strand_id
1 'polypeptide(L)'
;MQCESRLTLDASAAEYVIDVANVVREPALGGERAADLARLEGLLDALAEFARDPSVQVYAITDRSLLTDGRLTARERKRLEQWYRDGLLEVLPRADDRILELADALELRVVSADNFLDFHRAYPWIPGDRERFLRPWLRPDGAIGVRPRIMPVPPEWQVSRKEEEGLLLEAGVLRRWAPSAHRAVLSRDWRCPEADCPLFGAAGRPSTSLPRRRGDRVLCPTHGLPLTDVGPRPSRAQVKILMDGTVRGRFMVTVGEPLAVGRAPADGGVALGAWIDDTAVDSVSRTHVVLRYDGSGLTVVDERSANGTRVRRSRPTGDELLPLHHGTQWKLRRGDSVVLHDRLELLPSGRRFVFEEDATDGTVGPQQGGAAADPTMVSLPRDLLREYERRYGPASGQEHEQGHEQGHGQDRQRGQGQDRQ
;
A
#
# COMPACT_ATOMS: atom_id res chain seq x y z
N MET A 1 13.74 -31.70 -20.58
CA MET A 1 13.63 -31.74 -19.11
C MET A 1 12.24 -31.23 -18.76
N GLN A 2 11.54 -31.91 -17.84
CA GLN A 2 10.26 -31.45 -17.31
C GLN A 2 10.50 -30.09 -16.63
N CYS A 3 9.78 -29.05 -17.04
CA CYS A 3 9.95 -27.69 -16.52
C CYS A 3 9.77 -27.62 -14.99
N GLU A 4 9.07 -28.60 -14.43
CA GLU A 4 8.87 -28.85 -13.00
C GLU A 4 10.17 -28.93 -12.19
N SER A 5 11.28 -29.42 -12.76
CA SER A 5 12.55 -29.57 -12.01
C SER A 5 13.21 -28.24 -11.63
N ARG A 6 12.67 -27.13 -12.14
CA ARG A 6 13.13 -25.76 -11.85
C ARG A 6 12.22 -25.03 -10.88
N LEU A 7 11.14 -25.67 -10.42
CA LEU A 7 10.22 -25.08 -9.47
C LEU A 7 10.57 -25.55 -8.06
N THR A 8 10.56 -24.62 -7.11
CA THR A 8 10.80 -24.91 -5.70
C THR A 8 9.97 -24.01 -4.80
N LEU A 9 9.60 -24.50 -3.62
CA LEU A 9 9.09 -23.69 -2.51
C LEU A 9 10.11 -23.53 -1.38
N ASP A 10 11.34 -23.99 -1.58
CA ASP A 10 12.48 -23.57 -0.77
C ASP A 10 12.97 -22.21 -1.28
N ALA A 11 12.61 -21.15 -0.56
CA ALA A 11 12.97 -19.79 -0.90
C ALA A 11 14.49 -19.56 -0.86
N SER A 12 15.23 -20.32 -0.04
CA SER A 12 16.68 -20.19 0.07
C SER A 12 17.43 -20.85 -1.10
N ALA A 13 16.78 -21.80 -1.78
CA ALA A 13 17.32 -22.45 -2.97
C ALA A 13 16.96 -21.71 -4.26
N ALA A 14 15.95 -20.83 -4.23
CA ALA A 14 15.49 -20.10 -5.41
C ALA A 14 16.43 -18.93 -5.78
N GLU A 15 16.53 -18.66 -7.08
CA GLU A 15 17.23 -17.47 -7.61
C GLU A 15 16.24 -16.41 -8.12
N TYR A 16 15.07 -16.86 -8.54
CA TYR A 16 14.02 -16.03 -9.12
C TYR A 16 12.70 -16.25 -8.40
N VAL A 17 11.91 -15.19 -8.31
CA VAL A 17 10.51 -15.25 -7.87
C VAL A 17 9.60 -14.72 -8.98
N ILE A 18 8.50 -15.42 -9.23
CA ILE A 18 7.59 -15.13 -10.35
C ILE A 18 6.13 -15.05 -9.92
N ASP A 19 5.40 -14.10 -10.51
CA ASP A 19 3.93 -14.16 -10.54
C ASP A 19 3.49 -15.00 -11.75
N VAL A 20 3.08 -16.23 -11.48
CA VAL A 20 2.61 -17.15 -12.51
C VAL A 20 1.35 -16.62 -13.19
N ALA A 21 0.45 -15.96 -12.47
CA ALA A 21 -0.78 -15.45 -13.07
C ALA A 21 -0.48 -14.31 -14.06
N ASN A 22 0.47 -13.44 -13.73
CA ASN A 22 0.93 -12.38 -14.63
C ASN A 22 1.47 -12.94 -15.94
N VAL A 23 2.38 -13.92 -15.86
CA VAL A 23 3.03 -14.53 -17.04
C VAL A 23 2.02 -15.30 -17.90
N VAL A 24 1.20 -16.15 -17.27
CA VAL A 24 0.23 -17.00 -17.97
C VAL A 24 -0.82 -16.16 -18.70
N ARG A 25 -1.19 -15.00 -18.16
CA ARG A 25 -2.21 -14.10 -18.72
C ARG A 25 -1.68 -13.02 -19.66
N GLU A 26 -0.37 -12.94 -19.90
CA GLU A 26 0.25 -11.89 -20.73
C GLU A 26 0.19 -12.24 -22.23
N PRO A 27 -0.70 -11.61 -23.03
CA PRO A 27 -0.82 -11.92 -24.46
C PRO A 27 0.40 -11.47 -25.26
N ALA A 28 1.16 -10.49 -24.76
CA ALA A 28 2.38 -10.03 -25.44
C ALA A 28 3.49 -11.09 -25.47
N LEU A 29 3.37 -12.18 -24.71
CA LEU A 29 4.27 -13.33 -24.74
C LEU A 29 3.86 -14.39 -25.78
N GLY A 30 2.92 -14.07 -26.68
CA GLY A 30 2.48 -14.95 -27.76
C GLY A 30 1.36 -15.91 -27.37
N GLY A 31 0.96 -16.78 -28.30
CA GLY A 31 -0.20 -17.67 -28.16
C GLY A 31 -1.55 -16.99 -28.45
N GLU A 32 -2.55 -17.79 -28.81
CA GLU A 32 -3.87 -17.27 -29.26
C GLU A 32 -4.86 -17.06 -28.10
N ARG A 33 -4.57 -17.60 -26.91
CA ARG A 33 -5.48 -17.60 -25.77
C ARG A 33 -5.17 -16.48 -24.79
N ALA A 34 -6.21 -16.01 -24.10
CA ALA A 34 -6.07 -15.01 -23.05
C ALA A 34 -5.35 -15.53 -21.78
N ALA A 35 -5.22 -16.85 -21.61
CA ALA A 35 -4.38 -17.49 -20.60
C ALA A 35 -3.75 -18.75 -21.21
N ASP A 36 -2.44 -18.93 -21.06
CA ASP A 36 -1.70 -20.05 -21.64
C ASP A 36 -0.53 -20.46 -20.73
N LEU A 37 -0.54 -21.71 -20.24
CA LEU A 37 0.50 -22.22 -19.35
C LEU A 37 1.84 -22.42 -20.07
N ALA A 38 1.84 -22.61 -21.40
CA ALA A 38 3.07 -22.74 -22.19
C ALA A 38 3.95 -21.48 -22.11
N ARG A 39 3.35 -20.32 -21.80
CA ARG A 39 4.11 -19.07 -21.55
C ARG A 39 5.01 -19.19 -20.34
N LEU A 40 4.55 -19.84 -19.27
CA LEU A 40 5.36 -20.10 -18.10
C LEU A 40 6.50 -21.09 -18.43
N GLU A 41 6.20 -22.15 -19.18
CA GLU A 41 7.22 -23.14 -19.55
C GLU A 41 8.34 -22.50 -20.38
N GLY A 42 7.98 -21.70 -21.38
CA GLY A 42 8.94 -20.93 -22.17
C GLY A 42 9.70 -19.90 -21.34
N LEU A 43 9.07 -19.31 -20.32
CA LEU A 43 9.75 -18.41 -19.38
C LEU A 43 10.81 -19.15 -18.55
N LEU A 44 10.50 -20.35 -18.04
CA LEU A 44 11.44 -21.15 -17.27
C LEU A 44 12.66 -21.55 -18.11
N ASP A 45 12.47 -21.89 -19.39
CA ASP A 45 13.57 -22.14 -20.31
C ASP A 45 14.38 -20.86 -20.60
N ALA A 46 13.70 -19.71 -20.74
CA ALA A 46 14.37 -18.43 -20.93
C ALA A 46 15.20 -18.00 -19.70
N LEU A 47 14.74 -18.31 -18.49
CA LEU A 47 15.48 -18.04 -17.25
C LEU A 47 16.72 -18.93 -17.15
N ALA A 48 16.61 -20.22 -17.50
CA ALA A 48 17.76 -21.12 -17.55
C ALA A 48 18.81 -20.65 -18.57
N GLU A 49 18.37 -20.19 -19.74
CA GLU A 49 19.27 -19.60 -20.75
C GLU A 49 19.94 -18.31 -20.24
N PHE A 50 19.17 -17.43 -19.60
CA PHE A 50 19.66 -16.15 -19.08
C PHE A 50 20.66 -16.32 -17.94
N ALA A 51 20.37 -17.22 -16.99
CA ALA A 51 21.27 -17.58 -15.89
C ALA A 51 22.49 -18.38 -16.37
N ARG A 52 22.42 -18.96 -17.58
CA ARG A 52 23.36 -19.95 -18.10
C ARG A 52 23.47 -21.18 -17.19
N ASP A 53 22.35 -21.52 -16.54
CA ASP A 53 22.24 -22.63 -15.61
C ASP A 53 20.95 -23.42 -15.90
N PRO A 54 21.04 -24.67 -16.41
CA PRO A 54 19.86 -25.50 -16.64
C PRO A 54 19.14 -25.92 -15.33
N SER A 55 19.84 -25.84 -14.19
CA SER A 55 19.36 -26.22 -12.86
C SER A 55 18.81 -25.07 -12.02
N VAL A 56 18.73 -23.86 -12.60
CA VAL A 56 18.14 -22.67 -11.98
C VAL A 56 16.83 -22.98 -11.27
N GLN A 57 16.69 -22.48 -10.05
CA GLN A 57 15.52 -22.69 -9.22
C GLN A 57 14.66 -21.44 -9.15
N VAL A 58 13.35 -21.63 -9.29
CA VAL A 58 12.35 -20.57 -9.41
C VAL A 58 11.26 -20.78 -8.37
N TYR A 59 11.05 -19.77 -7.55
CA TYR A 59 9.95 -19.69 -6.60
C TYR A 59 8.69 -19.19 -7.31
N ALA A 60 7.74 -20.08 -7.54
CA ALA A 60 6.51 -19.77 -8.27
C ALA A 60 5.37 -19.42 -7.31
N ILE A 61 4.75 -18.26 -7.51
CA ILE A 61 3.61 -17.78 -6.71
C ILE A 61 2.46 -17.47 -7.65
N THR A 62 1.23 -17.77 -7.22
CA THR A 62 0.03 -17.35 -7.93
C THR A 62 -1.11 -16.96 -6.99
N ASP A 63 -2.03 -16.15 -7.50
CA ASP A 63 -3.30 -15.92 -6.83
C ASP A 63 -4.25 -17.13 -7.01
N ARG A 64 -5.20 -17.32 -6.08
CA ARG A 64 -6.22 -18.38 -6.16
C ARG A 64 -7.10 -18.28 -7.42
N SER A 65 -7.21 -17.12 -8.04
CA SER A 65 -8.06 -16.92 -9.21
C SER A 65 -7.52 -17.66 -10.44
N LEU A 66 -6.21 -17.88 -10.53
CA LEU A 66 -5.63 -18.62 -11.65
C LEU A 66 -6.09 -20.08 -11.71
N LEU A 67 -6.21 -20.74 -10.55
CA LEU A 67 -6.64 -22.14 -10.46
C LEU A 67 -8.07 -22.35 -10.99
N THR A 68 -8.91 -21.32 -10.95
CA THR A 68 -10.29 -21.35 -11.41
C THR A 68 -10.50 -20.64 -12.74
N ASP A 69 -9.42 -20.25 -13.42
CA ASP A 69 -9.49 -19.46 -14.64
C ASP A 69 -10.06 -20.28 -15.80
N GLY A 70 -11.26 -19.91 -16.27
CA GLY A 70 -11.95 -20.57 -17.37
C GLY A 70 -11.24 -20.42 -18.73
N ARG A 71 -10.27 -19.51 -18.84
CA ARG A 71 -9.48 -19.29 -20.07
C ARG A 71 -8.36 -20.32 -20.25
N LEU A 72 -7.98 -21.00 -19.17
CA LEU A 72 -7.09 -22.16 -19.23
C LEU A 72 -7.86 -23.40 -19.69
N THR A 73 -7.15 -24.37 -20.24
CA THR A 73 -7.70 -25.70 -20.50
C THR A 73 -7.87 -26.49 -19.18
N ALA A 74 -8.72 -27.51 -19.19
CA ALA A 74 -8.87 -28.39 -18.03
C ALA A 74 -7.56 -29.11 -17.66
N ARG A 75 -6.72 -29.42 -18.65
CA ARG A 75 -5.41 -30.05 -18.44
C ARG A 75 -4.44 -29.12 -17.73
N GLU A 76 -4.36 -27.85 -18.14
CA GLU A 76 -3.50 -26.85 -17.51
C GLU A 76 -3.92 -26.58 -16.06
N ARG A 77 -5.22 -26.42 -15.80
CA ARG A 77 -5.72 -26.27 -14.42
C ARG A 77 -5.36 -27.45 -13.55
N LYS A 78 -5.57 -28.68 -14.03
CA LYS A 78 -5.18 -29.90 -13.30
C LYS A 78 -3.68 -29.95 -13.01
N ARG A 79 -2.84 -29.44 -13.93
CA ARG A 79 -1.37 -29.38 -13.72
C ARG A 79 -1.00 -28.34 -12.67
N LEU A 80 -1.59 -27.14 -12.69
CA LEU A 80 -1.39 -26.13 -11.64
C LEU A 80 -1.82 -26.65 -10.26
N GLU A 81 -2.97 -27.33 -10.18
CA GLU A 81 -3.42 -27.99 -8.95
C GLU A 81 -2.43 -29.05 -8.48
N GLN A 82 -1.85 -29.81 -9.41
CA GLN A 82 -0.85 -30.82 -9.08
C GLN A 82 0.44 -30.18 -8.53
N TRP A 83 0.95 -29.14 -9.19
CA TRP A 83 2.11 -28.39 -8.69
C TRP A 83 1.89 -27.78 -7.30
N TYR A 84 0.69 -27.28 -7.04
CA TYR A 84 0.34 -26.81 -5.69
C TYR A 84 0.38 -27.95 -4.66
N ARG A 85 -0.20 -29.11 -4.98
CA ARG A 85 -0.18 -30.28 -4.08
C ARG A 85 1.23 -30.83 -3.85
N ASP A 86 2.07 -30.78 -4.88
CA ASP A 86 3.44 -31.30 -4.84
C ASP A 86 4.44 -30.31 -4.22
N GLY A 87 3.99 -29.13 -3.79
CA GLY A 87 4.87 -28.13 -3.19
C GLY A 87 5.82 -27.45 -4.17
N LEU A 88 5.36 -27.24 -5.41
CA LEU A 88 6.08 -26.54 -6.50
C LEU A 88 5.51 -25.16 -6.82
N LEU A 89 4.35 -24.81 -6.26
CA LEU A 89 3.62 -23.57 -6.52
C LEU A 89 2.98 -23.07 -5.23
N GLU A 90 3.25 -21.83 -4.84
CA GLU A 90 2.58 -21.19 -3.70
C GLU A 90 1.30 -20.50 -4.18
N VAL A 91 0.20 -20.69 -3.45
CA VAL A 91 -1.11 -20.13 -3.84
C VAL A 91 -1.65 -19.25 -2.71
N LEU A 92 -1.78 -17.96 -2.99
CA LEU A 92 -2.18 -16.94 -2.02
C LEU A 92 -3.44 -16.18 -2.47
N PRO A 93 -4.11 -15.44 -1.56
CA PRO A 93 -5.15 -14.49 -1.96
C PRO A 93 -4.61 -13.38 -2.87
N ARG A 94 -3.38 -12.91 -2.61
CA ARG A 94 -2.64 -11.92 -3.40
C ARG A 94 -1.17 -12.35 -3.49
N ALA A 95 -0.62 -12.36 -4.70
CA ALA A 95 0.75 -12.82 -4.94
C ALA A 95 1.80 -11.72 -4.70
N ASP A 96 1.49 -10.46 -5.08
CA ASP A 96 2.44 -9.34 -5.07
C ASP A 96 3.15 -9.13 -3.73
N ASP A 97 2.40 -9.14 -2.62
CA ASP A 97 2.94 -8.92 -1.27
C ASP A 97 4.07 -9.93 -0.97
N ARG A 98 3.82 -11.21 -1.26
CA ARG A 98 4.76 -12.29 -1.01
C ARG A 98 5.97 -12.25 -1.93
N ILE A 99 5.76 -11.88 -3.21
CA ILE A 99 6.86 -11.73 -4.18
C ILE A 99 7.86 -10.68 -3.71
N LEU A 100 7.35 -9.52 -3.28
CA LEU A 100 8.19 -8.41 -2.82
C LEU A 100 8.83 -8.70 -1.47
N GLU A 101 8.14 -9.38 -0.56
CA GLU A 101 8.71 -9.87 0.70
C GLU A 101 9.92 -10.78 0.45
N LEU A 102 9.79 -11.77 -0.44
CA LEU A 102 10.90 -12.68 -0.77
C LEU A 102 12.06 -11.95 -1.46
N ALA A 103 11.75 -11.04 -2.37
CA ALA A 103 12.77 -10.23 -3.04
C ALA A 103 13.51 -9.29 -2.08
N ASP A 104 12.84 -8.78 -1.06
CA ASP A 104 13.43 -7.92 -0.04
C ASP A 104 14.29 -8.72 0.96
N ALA A 105 13.74 -9.82 1.48
CA ALA A 105 14.37 -10.61 2.54
C ALA A 105 15.53 -11.49 2.05
N LEU A 106 15.45 -11.99 0.81
CA LEU A 106 16.40 -12.97 0.26
C LEU A 106 17.09 -12.47 -1.02
N GLU A 107 16.87 -11.22 -1.40
CA GLU A 107 17.44 -10.60 -2.60
C GLU A 107 17.11 -11.34 -3.91
N LEU A 108 15.99 -12.08 -3.94
CA LEU A 108 15.55 -12.80 -5.13
C LEU A 108 15.24 -11.84 -6.27
N ARG A 109 15.59 -12.25 -7.50
CA ARG A 109 15.23 -11.48 -8.69
C ARG A 109 13.76 -11.70 -9.06
N VAL A 110 13.02 -10.61 -9.21
CA VAL A 110 11.61 -10.62 -9.56
C VAL A 110 11.44 -10.64 -11.08
N VAL A 111 10.68 -11.61 -11.59
CA VAL A 111 10.31 -11.66 -13.00
C VAL A 111 8.87 -11.21 -13.16
N SER A 112 8.67 -9.98 -13.62
CA SER A 112 7.33 -9.39 -13.78
C SER A 112 7.30 -8.25 -14.80
N ALA A 113 6.14 -8.06 -15.42
CA ALA A 113 5.83 -6.87 -16.24
C ALA A 113 5.19 -5.72 -15.42
N ASP A 114 4.81 -5.95 -14.16
CA ASP A 114 4.22 -4.92 -13.29
C ASP A 114 5.27 -3.91 -12.79
N ASN A 115 4.86 -2.67 -12.53
CA ASN A 115 5.68 -1.64 -11.89
C ASN A 115 5.56 -1.63 -10.36
N PHE A 116 4.62 -2.40 -9.79
CA PHE A 116 4.35 -2.50 -8.36
C PHE A 116 4.11 -1.13 -7.70
N LEU A 117 3.40 -0.23 -8.40
CA LEU A 117 3.23 1.16 -7.96
C LEU A 117 2.59 1.28 -6.56
N ASP A 118 1.71 0.35 -6.20
CA ASP A 118 1.04 0.29 -4.89
C ASP A 118 1.99 -0.05 -3.72
N PHE A 119 3.21 -0.47 -4.03
CA PHE A 119 4.18 -1.00 -3.07
C PHE A 119 5.39 -0.12 -2.87
N HIS A 120 5.52 0.97 -3.63
CA HIS A 120 6.71 1.84 -3.60
C HIS A 120 7.00 2.41 -2.21
N ARG A 121 5.99 2.53 -1.33
CA ARG A 121 6.18 2.97 0.05
C ARG A 121 6.65 1.86 0.99
N ALA A 122 6.05 0.69 0.88
CA ALA A 122 6.43 -0.47 1.67
C ALA A 122 7.83 -0.98 1.28
N TYR A 123 8.19 -0.81 0.01
CA TYR A 123 9.48 -1.23 -0.56
C TYR A 123 10.12 -0.07 -1.34
N PRO A 124 10.77 0.89 -0.65
CA PRO A 124 11.38 2.07 -1.27
C PRO A 124 12.54 1.79 -2.22
N TRP A 125 13.04 0.55 -2.23
CA TRP A 125 14.08 0.12 -3.17
C TRP A 125 13.55 -0.16 -4.58
N ILE A 126 12.24 -0.32 -4.78
CA ILE A 126 11.67 -0.62 -6.10
C ILE A 126 11.88 0.52 -7.12
N PRO A 127 11.54 1.80 -6.83
CA PRO A 127 11.65 2.86 -7.82
C PRO A 127 13.11 3.10 -8.22
N GLY A 128 13.40 2.99 -9.52
CA GLY A 128 14.76 3.17 -10.03
C GLY A 128 15.67 1.96 -9.89
N ASP A 129 15.20 0.84 -9.34
CA ASP A 129 15.96 -0.42 -9.31
C ASP A 129 16.38 -0.85 -10.72
N ARG A 130 17.61 -1.37 -10.83
CA ARG A 130 18.21 -1.77 -12.11
C ARG A 130 18.66 -3.22 -12.14
N GLU A 131 18.56 -3.93 -11.02
CA GLU A 131 19.28 -5.19 -10.78
C GLU A 131 18.34 -6.34 -10.44
N ARG A 132 17.28 -6.07 -9.68
CA ARG A 132 16.39 -7.10 -9.13
C ARG A 132 15.25 -7.46 -10.08
N PHE A 133 14.92 -6.63 -11.06
CA PHE A 133 13.78 -6.88 -11.96
C PHE A 133 14.19 -7.38 -13.34
N LEU A 134 13.56 -8.49 -13.74
CA LEU A 134 13.56 -9.00 -15.11
C LEU A 134 12.18 -8.86 -15.74
N ARG A 135 12.14 -8.62 -17.05
CA ARG A 135 10.92 -8.57 -17.84
C ARG A 135 10.89 -9.69 -18.89
N PRO A 136 9.84 -10.52 -18.92
CA PRO A 136 9.64 -11.45 -20.03
C PRO A 136 9.21 -10.68 -21.29
N TRP A 137 9.64 -11.15 -22.46
CA TRP A 137 9.26 -10.59 -23.75
C TRP A 137 9.27 -11.66 -24.85
N LEU A 138 8.44 -11.48 -25.87
CA LEU A 138 8.45 -12.34 -27.05
C LEU A 138 9.59 -11.91 -28.00
N ARG A 139 10.52 -12.82 -28.27
CA ARG A 139 11.61 -12.61 -29.22
C ARG A 139 11.09 -12.68 -30.67
N PRO A 140 11.82 -12.11 -31.65
CA PRO A 140 11.45 -12.16 -33.06
C PRO A 140 11.31 -13.58 -33.64
N ASP A 141 12.00 -14.56 -33.05
CA ASP A 141 11.92 -15.98 -33.43
C ASP A 141 10.70 -16.70 -32.84
N GLY A 142 9.86 -16.00 -32.06
CA GLY A 142 8.68 -16.55 -31.40
C GLY A 142 8.96 -17.23 -30.05
N ALA A 143 10.21 -17.31 -29.60
CA ALA A 143 10.54 -17.81 -28.27
C ALA A 143 10.36 -16.73 -27.19
N ILE A 144 10.11 -17.15 -25.96
CA ILE A 144 10.11 -16.23 -24.81
C ILE A 144 11.56 -15.95 -24.42
N GLY A 145 11.87 -14.69 -24.18
CA GLY A 145 13.13 -14.24 -23.59
C GLY A 145 12.88 -13.48 -22.29
N VAL A 146 13.95 -13.30 -21.52
CA VAL A 146 13.99 -12.38 -20.38
C VAL A 146 15.07 -11.33 -20.61
N ARG A 147 14.89 -10.15 -20.02
CA ARG A 147 15.89 -9.08 -20.02
C ARG A 147 15.82 -8.27 -18.74
N PRO A 148 16.94 -7.69 -18.28
CA PRO A 148 16.93 -6.74 -17.18
C PRO A 148 15.97 -5.58 -17.45
N ARG A 149 15.31 -5.13 -16.39
CA ARG A 149 14.36 -4.03 -16.43
C ARG A 149 14.78 -2.98 -15.42
N ILE A 150 14.89 -1.75 -15.90
CA ILE A 150 14.98 -0.59 -15.02
C ILE A 150 13.56 -0.24 -14.57
N MET A 151 13.34 -0.25 -13.27
CA MET A 151 12.06 0.15 -12.70
C MET A 151 11.89 1.66 -12.84
N PRO A 152 10.74 2.12 -13.36
CA PRO A 152 10.50 3.54 -13.47
C PRO A 152 10.44 4.17 -12.08
N VAL A 153 10.86 5.43 -11.98
CA VAL A 153 10.59 6.29 -10.82
C VAL A 153 9.32 7.08 -11.15
N PRO A 154 8.12 6.61 -10.75
CA PRO A 154 6.90 7.33 -11.04
C PRO A 154 6.86 8.65 -10.24
N PRO A 155 6.27 9.72 -10.79
CA PRO A 155 5.97 10.90 -10.00
C PRO A 155 4.97 10.54 -8.89
N GLU A 156 5.13 11.15 -7.71
CA GLU A 156 4.38 10.86 -6.47
C GLU A 156 2.85 10.83 -6.61
N TRP A 157 2.29 11.64 -7.51
CA TRP A 157 0.84 11.63 -7.78
C TRP A 157 0.35 10.33 -8.43
N GLN A 158 1.20 9.63 -9.19
CA GLN A 158 0.86 8.34 -9.79
C GLN A 158 0.79 7.23 -8.73
N VAL A 159 1.77 7.20 -7.82
CA VAL A 159 1.78 6.28 -6.67
C VAL A 159 0.52 6.48 -5.85
N SER A 160 0.26 7.73 -5.44
CA SER A 160 -0.92 8.09 -4.64
C SER A 160 -2.24 7.66 -5.29
N ARG A 161 -2.36 7.82 -6.63
CA ARG A 161 -3.56 7.46 -7.38
C ARG A 161 -3.73 5.95 -7.52
N LYS A 162 -2.63 5.22 -7.66
CA LYS A 162 -2.69 3.76 -7.75
C LYS A 162 -3.13 3.16 -6.42
N GLU A 163 -2.59 3.64 -5.30
CA GLU A 163 -2.98 3.18 -3.96
C GLU A 163 -4.48 3.38 -3.70
N GLU A 164 -5.02 4.54 -4.12
CA GLU A 164 -6.46 4.79 -4.07
C GLU A 164 -7.26 3.79 -4.93
N GLU A 165 -6.77 3.46 -6.13
CA GLU A 165 -7.39 2.44 -6.99
C GLU A 165 -7.40 1.07 -6.31
N GLY A 166 -6.29 0.67 -5.67
CA GLY A 166 -6.15 -0.57 -4.91
C GLY A 166 -7.15 -0.67 -3.78
N LEU A 167 -7.22 0.35 -2.91
CA LEU A 167 -8.18 0.42 -1.79
C LEU A 167 -9.63 0.37 -2.28
N LEU A 168 -9.94 1.05 -3.39
CA LEU A 168 -11.27 1.02 -3.97
C LEU A 168 -11.65 -0.34 -4.54
N LEU A 169 -10.70 -1.08 -5.12
CA LEU A 169 -10.91 -2.45 -5.57
C LEU A 169 -11.15 -3.39 -4.40
N GLU A 170 -10.34 -3.29 -3.35
CA GLU A 170 -10.47 -4.10 -2.13
C GLU A 170 -11.82 -3.86 -1.44
N ALA A 171 -12.24 -2.59 -1.35
CA ALA A 171 -13.55 -2.23 -0.80
C ALA A 171 -14.72 -2.63 -1.72
N GLY A 172 -14.47 -3.12 -2.94
CA GLY A 172 -15.49 -3.47 -3.93
C GLY A 172 -16.22 -2.27 -4.55
N VAL A 173 -15.74 -1.05 -4.28
CA VAL A 173 -16.31 0.22 -4.74
C VAL A 173 -15.96 0.47 -6.20
N LEU A 174 -14.71 0.20 -6.58
CA LEU A 174 -14.28 0.21 -7.97
C LEU A 174 -14.46 -1.17 -8.60
N ARG A 175 -14.92 -1.20 -9.86
CA ARG A 175 -14.99 -2.41 -10.68
C ARG A 175 -14.26 -2.15 -11.98
N ARG A 176 -13.37 -3.06 -12.39
CA ARG A 176 -12.58 -2.92 -13.63
C ARG A 176 -13.44 -2.75 -14.89
N TRP A 177 -14.64 -3.34 -14.91
CA TRP A 177 -15.60 -3.28 -16.02
C TRP A 177 -16.61 -2.13 -15.92
N ALA A 178 -16.64 -1.41 -14.79
CA ALA A 178 -17.50 -0.25 -14.57
C ALA A 178 -16.71 0.88 -13.86
N PRO A 179 -15.71 1.45 -14.54
CA PRO A 179 -14.72 2.32 -13.92
C PRO A 179 -15.28 3.66 -13.41
N SER A 180 -16.53 4.03 -13.72
CA SER A 180 -17.19 5.24 -13.21
C SER A 180 -18.16 4.96 -12.04
N ALA A 181 -18.49 3.69 -11.77
CA ALA A 181 -19.50 3.32 -10.77
C ALA A 181 -19.10 3.67 -9.34
N HIS A 182 -17.80 3.82 -9.08
CA HIS A 182 -17.29 4.29 -7.79
C HIS A 182 -17.75 5.71 -7.46
N ARG A 183 -17.96 6.58 -8.48
CA ARG A 183 -18.36 7.97 -8.26
C ARG A 183 -19.69 8.08 -7.54
N ALA A 184 -20.66 7.22 -7.89
CA ALA A 184 -21.97 7.20 -7.26
C ALA A 184 -21.91 6.86 -5.76
N VAL A 185 -20.88 6.14 -5.32
CA VAL A 185 -20.64 5.86 -3.90
C VAL A 185 -19.89 7.01 -3.25
N LEU A 186 -18.81 7.47 -3.87
CA LEU A 186 -17.88 8.41 -3.23
C LEU A 186 -18.35 9.88 -3.28
N SER A 187 -19.33 10.22 -4.13
CA SER A 187 -19.94 11.55 -4.19
C SER A 187 -21.12 11.73 -3.22
N ARG A 188 -21.28 10.81 -2.27
CA ARG A 188 -22.40 10.80 -1.31
C ARG A 188 -21.86 10.75 0.11
N ASP A 189 -22.59 11.38 1.02
CA ASP A 189 -22.38 11.22 2.46
C ASP A 189 -23.16 10.02 2.95
N TRP A 190 -22.48 9.17 3.74
CA TRP A 190 -23.03 7.93 4.25
C TRP A 190 -23.10 7.97 5.76
N ARG A 191 -24.16 7.40 6.32
CA ARG A 191 -24.34 7.27 7.76
C ARG A 191 -24.64 5.83 8.15
N CYS A 192 -23.94 5.36 9.16
CA CYS A 192 -24.22 4.08 9.78
C CYS A 192 -25.46 4.20 10.68
N PRO A 193 -26.35 3.20 10.68
CA PRO A 193 -27.45 3.15 11.66
C PRO A 193 -26.93 3.09 13.11
N GLU A 194 -25.73 2.57 13.34
CA GLU A 194 -25.07 2.62 14.65
C GLU A 194 -24.61 4.05 14.96
N ALA A 195 -25.22 4.65 15.99
CA ALA A 195 -25.02 6.06 16.34
C ALA A 195 -23.56 6.37 16.71
N ASP A 196 -22.92 5.44 17.44
CA ASP A 196 -21.54 5.54 17.93
C ASP A 196 -20.52 4.94 16.96
N CYS A 197 -20.90 4.73 15.70
CA CYS A 197 -19.97 4.22 14.70
C CYS A 197 -18.77 5.17 14.54
N PRO A 198 -17.53 4.70 14.75
CA PRO A 198 -16.36 5.58 14.73
C PRO A 198 -16.09 6.16 13.34
N LEU A 199 -16.51 5.46 12.29
CA LEU A 199 -16.23 5.86 10.91
C LEU A 199 -17.39 6.60 10.24
N PHE A 200 -18.64 6.22 10.54
CA PHE A 200 -19.84 6.70 9.83
C PHE A 200 -20.97 7.12 10.80
N GLY A 201 -20.66 7.39 12.06
CA GLY A 201 -21.63 7.79 13.08
C GLY A 201 -22.15 9.22 12.91
N ALA A 202 -22.99 9.65 13.86
CA ALA A 202 -23.72 10.92 13.80
C ALA A 202 -22.89 12.17 14.19
N ALA A 203 -21.64 12.00 14.60
CA ALA A 203 -20.89 13.02 15.33
C ALA A 203 -20.25 14.07 14.41
N GLY A 204 -21.07 14.97 13.84
CA GLY A 204 -20.69 16.34 13.41
C GLY A 204 -19.55 16.50 12.40
N ARG A 205 -18.95 15.41 11.91
CA ARG A 205 -17.85 15.40 10.96
C ARG A 205 -18.29 14.61 9.73
N PRO A 206 -18.19 15.16 8.51
CA PRO A 206 -18.41 14.38 7.31
C PRO A 206 -17.37 13.26 7.26
N SER A 207 -17.85 12.01 7.34
CA SER A 207 -17.01 10.80 7.30
C SER A 207 -16.14 10.81 6.04
N THR A 208 -14.82 10.83 6.22
CA THR A 208 -13.87 10.66 5.12
C THR A 208 -13.64 9.18 4.78
N SER A 209 -14.04 8.26 5.66
CA SER A 209 -13.78 6.82 5.58
C SER A 209 -14.36 6.16 4.32
N LEU A 210 -13.72 5.07 3.88
CA LEU A 210 -14.13 4.29 2.71
C LEU A 210 -15.24 3.28 3.06
N PRO A 211 -16.44 3.39 2.49
CA PRO A 211 -17.44 2.34 2.65
C PRO A 211 -17.07 1.10 1.84
N ARG A 212 -17.56 -0.07 2.25
CA ARG A 212 -17.51 -1.29 1.42
C ARG A 212 -18.69 -1.32 0.46
N ARG A 213 -18.55 -1.94 -0.69
CA ARG A 213 -19.65 -2.19 -1.63
C ARG A 213 -19.73 -3.67 -1.99
N ARG A 214 -20.93 -4.23 -1.86
CA ARG A 214 -21.24 -5.59 -2.30
C ARG A 214 -22.51 -5.57 -3.16
N GLY A 215 -22.37 -5.86 -4.46
CA GLY A 215 -23.47 -5.64 -5.39
C GLY A 215 -23.81 -4.14 -5.47
N ASP A 216 -25.07 -3.81 -5.20
CA ASP A 216 -25.58 -2.44 -5.12
C ASP A 216 -25.73 -1.92 -3.70
N ARG A 217 -25.34 -2.71 -2.69
CA ARG A 217 -25.37 -2.28 -1.29
C ARG A 217 -24.05 -1.64 -0.89
N VAL A 218 -24.13 -0.48 -0.25
CA VAL A 218 -23.02 0.21 0.40
C VAL A 218 -23.08 -0.10 1.89
N LEU A 219 -21.98 -0.60 2.45
CA LEU A 219 -21.92 -1.21 3.77
C LEU A 219 -20.87 -0.51 4.65
N CYS A 220 -21.15 -0.44 5.94
CA CYS A 220 -20.19 -0.04 6.96
C CYS A 220 -19.07 -1.09 7.04
N PRO A 221 -17.78 -0.72 6.93
CA PRO A 221 -16.67 -1.66 7.08
C PRO A 221 -16.55 -2.19 8.52
N THR A 222 -16.98 -1.43 9.53
CA THR A 222 -16.94 -1.83 10.94
C THR A 222 -18.07 -2.80 11.30
N HIS A 223 -19.32 -2.44 10.96
CA HIS A 223 -20.50 -3.19 11.42
C HIS A 223 -21.11 -4.11 10.36
N GLY A 224 -20.68 -4.00 9.10
CA GLY A 224 -21.29 -4.75 7.98
C GLY A 224 -22.72 -4.33 7.62
N LEU A 225 -23.28 -3.34 8.30
CA LEU A 225 -24.65 -2.86 8.10
C LEU A 225 -24.76 -1.95 6.87
N PRO A 226 -25.91 -1.95 6.16
CA PRO A 226 -26.17 -1.00 5.09
C PRO A 226 -26.06 0.45 5.58
N LEU A 227 -25.29 1.26 4.86
CA LEU A 227 -25.21 2.69 5.12
C LEU A 227 -26.42 3.40 4.52
N THR A 228 -26.91 4.41 5.24
CA THR A 228 -27.94 5.32 4.76
C THR A 228 -27.28 6.46 3.99
N ASP A 229 -27.80 6.76 2.81
CA ASP A 229 -27.38 7.91 2.01
C ASP A 229 -27.98 9.20 2.61
N VAL A 230 -27.12 10.12 3.03
CA VAL A 230 -27.49 11.38 3.70
C VAL A 230 -27.53 12.55 2.70
N GLY A 231 -27.04 12.38 1.48
CA GLY A 231 -27.01 13.43 0.48
C GLY A 231 -25.71 13.55 -0.30
N PRO A 232 -25.62 14.54 -1.18
CA PRO A 232 -24.43 14.76 -2.00
C PRO A 232 -23.27 15.26 -1.13
N ARG A 233 -22.09 14.69 -1.35
CA ARG A 233 -20.84 15.14 -0.75
C ARG A 233 -20.16 16.16 -1.67
N PRO A 234 -19.78 17.35 -1.19
CA PRO A 234 -18.98 18.28 -1.96
C PRO A 234 -17.66 17.65 -2.42
N SER A 235 -17.25 17.91 -3.66
CA SER A 235 -15.95 17.43 -4.16
C SER A 235 -14.82 18.07 -3.36
N ARG A 236 -13.75 17.32 -3.09
CA ARG A 236 -12.59 17.81 -2.35
C ARG A 236 -11.30 17.38 -3.06
N ALA A 237 -10.23 18.14 -2.82
CA ALA A 237 -8.88 17.77 -3.20
C ALA A 237 -8.01 17.67 -1.94
N GLN A 238 -7.23 16.60 -1.84
CA GLN A 238 -6.26 16.45 -0.76
C GLN A 238 -4.94 17.12 -1.14
N VAL A 239 -4.34 17.81 -0.18
CA VAL A 239 -3.01 18.42 -0.31
C VAL A 239 -2.11 17.83 0.76
N LYS A 240 -0.93 17.35 0.35
CA LYS A 240 0.12 16.85 1.23
C LYS A 240 1.05 17.99 1.61
N ILE A 241 1.53 17.98 2.85
CA ILE A 241 2.58 18.86 3.36
C ILE A 241 3.86 18.04 3.35
N LEU A 242 4.84 18.44 2.56
CA LEU A 242 6.13 17.78 2.47
C LEU A 242 7.18 18.64 3.15
N MET A 243 7.99 18.02 4.00
CA MET A 243 9.20 18.60 4.59
C MET A 243 10.39 17.70 4.26
N ASP A 244 11.40 18.23 3.59
CA ASP A 244 12.56 17.46 3.10
C ASP A 244 12.16 16.24 2.25
N GLY A 245 11.16 16.42 1.40
CA GLY A 245 10.60 15.33 0.59
C GLY A 245 9.75 14.30 1.37
N THR A 246 9.66 14.41 2.70
CA THR A 246 8.86 13.50 3.55
C THR A 246 7.49 14.09 3.83
N VAL A 247 6.42 13.29 3.70
CA VAL A 247 5.05 13.74 3.98
C VAL A 247 4.85 13.87 5.50
N ARG A 248 4.61 15.10 5.97
CA ARG A 248 4.38 15.42 7.39
C ARG A 248 2.91 15.52 7.77
N GLY A 249 2.05 15.85 6.80
CA GLY A 249 0.65 16.06 7.07
C GLY A 249 -0.18 16.15 5.80
N ARG A 250 -1.50 16.13 5.97
CA ARG A 250 -2.45 16.27 4.87
C ARG A 250 -3.64 17.09 5.33
N PHE A 251 -4.25 17.79 4.39
CA PHE A 251 -5.49 18.51 4.62
C PHE A 251 -6.35 18.54 3.34
N MET A 252 -7.61 18.95 3.48
CA MET A 252 -8.59 18.98 2.40
C MET A 252 -8.94 20.39 1.97
N VAL A 253 -9.08 20.57 0.66
CA VAL A 253 -9.66 21.77 0.04
C VAL A 253 -11.00 21.39 -0.58
N THR A 254 -12.09 21.94 -0.05
CA THR A 254 -13.45 21.67 -0.55
C THR A 254 -13.79 22.59 -1.72
N VAL A 255 -14.59 22.10 -2.65
CA VAL A 255 -15.08 22.92 -3.77
C VAL A 255 -15.84 24.15 -3.26
N GLY A 256 -15.50 25.32 -3.78
CA GLY A 256 -16.16 26.58 -3.40
C GLY A 256 -15.72 27.19 -2.07
N GLU A 257 -14.86 26.53 -1.30
CA GLU A 257 -14.34 27.00 -0.01
C GLU A 257 -12.84 27.33 -0.14
N PRO A 258 -12.47 28.63 -0.28
CA PRO A 258 -11.07 29.04 -0.27
C PRO A 258 -10.42 28.70 1.08
N LEU A 259 -9.22 28.15 1.04
CA LEU A 259 -8.50 27.71 2.24
C LEU A 259 -7.17 28.45 2.38
N ALA A 260 -7.07 29.28 3.42
CA ALA A 260 -5.82 29.94 3.78
C ALA A 260 -4.84 28.95 4.42
N VAL A 261 -3.57 29.02 4.01
CA VAL A 261 -2.50 28.16 4.51
C VAL A 261 -1.30 29.02 4.87
N GLY A 262 -0.71 28.78 6.04
CA GLY A 262 0.47 29.51 6.50
C GLY A 262 0.85 29.11 7.91
N ARG A 263 1.72 29.88 8.56
CA ARG A 263 2.17 29.58 9.93
C ARG A 263 1.01 29.62 10.94
N ALA A 264 0.12 30.60 10.79
CA ALA A 264 -1.00 30.84 11.67
C ALA A 264 -2.07 31.66 10.92
N PRO A 265 -2.76 31.06 9.94
CA PRO A 265 -3.76 31.74 9.14
C PRO A 265 -4.97 32.14 10.00
N ALA A 266 -5.61 33.25 9.63
CA ALA A 266 -6.88 33.64 10.24
C ALA A 266 -8.03 32.70 9.81
N ASP A 267 -9.16 32.79 10.53
CA ASP A 267 -10.46 32.22 10.13
C ASP A 267 -10.49 30.71 9.84
N GLY A 268 -9.77 29.91 10.64
CA GLY A 268 -9.84 28.45 10.57
C GLY A 268 -9.08 27.83 9.39
N GLY A 269 -8.11 28.55 8.81
CA GLY A 269 -7.18 28.00 7.83
C GLY A 269 -6.24 26.93 8.38
N VAL A 270 -5.38 26.40 7.51
CA VAL A 270 -4.42 25.35 7.86
C VAL A 270 -3.14 25.95 8.42
N ALA A 271 -2.96 25.82 9.74
CA ALA A 271 -1.75 26.24 10.44
C ALA A 271 -0.63 25.20 10.30
N LEU A 272 0.47 25.57 9.63
CA LEU A 272 1.54 24.64 9.29
C LEU A 272 2.46 24.29 10.45
N GLY A 273 2.46 25.07 11.53
CA GLY A 273 3.45 24.96 12.62
C GLY A 273 3.54 23.59 13.30
N ALA A 274 2.48 22.79 13.24
CA ALA A 274 2.47 21.42 13.75
C ALA A 274 3.33 20.43 12.92
N TRP A 275 3.64 20.75 11.66
CA TRP A 275 4.21 19.81 10.69
C TRP A 275 5.59 20.23 10.17
N ILE A 276 6.13 21.36 10.60
CA ILE A 276 7.36 21.97 10.05
C ILE A 276 8.30 22.36 11.19
N ASP A 277 9.60 22.41 10.92
CA ASP A 277 10.60 22.82 11.92
C ASP A 277 10.69 24.34 12.10
N ASP A 278 11.30 24.78 13.21
CA ASP A 278 11.39 26.21 13.58
C ASP A 278 12.01 27.08 12.47
N THR A 279 12.96 26.54 11.70
CA THR A 279 13.61 27.28 10.61
C THR A 279 12.66 27.57 9.45
N ALA A 280 11.81 26.59 9.11
CA ALA A 280 10.77 26.76 8.10
C ALA A 280 9.61 27.62 8.63
N VAL A 281 9.25 27.49 9.92
CA VAL A 281 8.19 28.29 10.57
C VAL A 281 8.45 29.79 10.37
N ASP A 282 9.68 30.25 10.63
CA ASP A 282 10.01 31.68 10.53
C ASP A 282 10.03 32.20 9.09
N SER A 283 10.26 31.31 8.13
CA SER A 283 10.22 31.63 6.71
C SER A 283 8.81 31.68 6.12
N VAL A 284 7.79 31.23 6.87
CA VAL A 284 6.41 31.14 6.40
C VAL A 284 5.55 32.26 7.02
N SER A 285 4.98 33.10 6.15
CA SER A 285 4.00 34.12 6.56
C SER A 285 2.80 33.53 7.33
N ARG A 286 2.16 34.35 8.18
CA ARG A 286 0.98 33.95 8.98
C ARG A 286 -0.11 33.34 8.09
N THR A 287 -0.50 34.09 7.06
CA THR A 287 -1.18 33.60 5.86
C THR A 287 -0.18 33.71 4.73
N HIS A 288 0.16 32.60 4.09
CA HIS A 288 1.19 32.56 3.04
C HIS A 288 0.54 32.41 1.67
N VAL A 289 -0.34 31.43 1.53
CA VAL A 289 -1.10 31.18 0.30
C VAL A 289 -2.57 30.92 0.59
N VAL A 290 -3.40 31.11 -0.43
CA VAL A 290 -4.80 30.65 -0.45
C VAL A 290 -4.98 29.63 -1.56
N LEU A 291 -5.54 28.48 -1.20
CA LEU A 291 -5.87 27.40 -2.12
C LEU A 291 -7.36 27.43 -2.45
N ARG A 292 -7.71 27.20 -3.72
CA ARG A 292 -9.10 27.09 -4.18
C ARG A 292 -9.25 25.85 -5.05
N TYR A 293 -10.33 25.12 -4.85
CA TYR A 293 -10.66 23.96 -5.68
C TYR A 293 -11.98 24.20 -6.42
N ASP A 294 -11.99 23.97 -7.73
CA ASP A 294 -13.15 24.17 -8.61
C ASP A 294 -13.86 22.86 -8.98
N GLY A 295 -13.45 21.72 -8.42
CA GLY A 295 -13.92 20.38 -8.80
C GLY A 295 -13.08 19.71 -9.91
N SER A 296 -12.28 20.48 -10.63
CA SER A 296 -11.40 20.01 -11.72
C SER A 296 -9.91 20.13 -11.38
N GLY A 297 -9.52 21.17 -10.66
CA GLY A 297 -8.13 21.45 -10.31
C GLY A 297 -7.98 22.44 -9.17
N LEU A 298 -6.78 22.45 -8.59
CA LEU A 298 -6.39 23.38 -7.53
C LEU A 298 -5.76 24.63 -8.13
N THR A 299 -6.13 25.77 -7.58
CA THR A 299 -5.52 27.06 -7.85
C THR A 299 -4.88 27.58 -6.57
N VAL A 300 -3.69 28.16 -6.68
CA VAL A 300 -2.97 28.81 -5.59
C VAL A 300 -2.82 30.29 -5.86
N VAL A 301 -2.90 31.10 -4.81
CA VAL A 301 -2.60 32.53 -4.80
C VAL A 301 -1.62 32.80 -3.66
N ASP A 302 -0.59 33.60 -3.93
CA ASP A 302 0.30 34.14 -2.90
C ASP A 302 -0.35 35.36 -2.22
N GLU A 303 -0.53 35.29 -0.90
CA GLU A 303 -1.15 36.31 -0.05
C GLU A 303 -0.11 37.29 0.52
N ARG A 304 0.82 37.74 -0.34
CA ARG A 304 1.90 38.67 0.00
C ARG A 304 2.84 38.04 1.01
N SER A 305 3.35 36.86 0.65
CA SER A 305 4.36 36.19 1.45
C SER A 305 5.61 37.07 1.57
N ALA A 306 6.26 37.05 2.75
CA ALA A 306 7.45 37.86 3.00
C ALA A 306 8.66 37.34 2.21
N ASN A 307 8.75 36.02 2.05
CA ASN A 307 9.89 35.34 1.42
C ASN A 307 9.57 34.83 -0.01
N GLY A 308 8.39 35.16 -0.54
CA GLY A 308 7.92 34.73 -1.84
C GLY A 308 7.40 33.28 -1.84
N THR A 309 6.48 33.00 -2.76
CA THR A 309 6.06 31.64 -3.11
C THR A 309 6.67 31.24 -4.44
N ARG A 310 7.01 29.95 -4.60
CA ARG A 310 7.43 29.37 -5.88
C ARG A 310 6.54 28.18 -6.23
N VAL A 311 6.41 27.88 -7.52
CA VAL A 311 5.75 26.67 -8.03
C VAL A 311 6.81 25.81 -8.68
N ARG A 312 6.97 24.58 -8.21
CA ARG A 312 7.80 23.58 -8.88
C ARG A 312 6.94 22.82 -9.88
N ARG A 313 7.33 22.83 -11.16
CA ARG A 313 6.72 22.00 -12.19
C ARG A 313 7.58 20.78 -12.44
N SER A 314 7.00 19.60 -12.24
CA SER A 314 7.67 18.37 -12.65
C SER A 314 7.58 18.19 -14.16
N ARG A 315 8.74 18.07 -14.82
CA ARG A 315 8.83 17.82 -16.28
C ARG A 315 9.72 16.62 -16.56
N PRO A 316 9.54 15.93 -17.70
CA PRO A 316 10.39 14.80 -18.08
C PRO A 316 11.89 15.15 -18.19
N THR A 317 12.20 16.41 -18.50
CA THR A 317 13.57 16.92 -18.66
C THR A 317 14.20 17.42 -17.35
N GLY A 318 13.49 17.31 -16.23
CA GLY A 318 13.87 17.87 -14.93
C GLY A 318 12.91 18.95 -14.45
N ASP A 319 12.89 19.16 -13.14
CA ASP A 319 11.96 20.06 -12.48
C ASP A 319 12.33 21.53 -12.74
N GLU A 320 11.32 22.37 -12.91
CA GLU A 320 11.47 23.82 -13.10
C GLU A 320 10.81 24.56 -11.93
N LEU A 321 11.55 25.48 -11.30
CA LEU A 321 11.06 26.29 -10.19
C LEU A 321 10.74 27.70 -10.66
N LEU A 322 9.47 28.12 -10.54
CA LEU A 322 8.98 29.40 -11.04
C LEU A 322 8.46 30.27 -9.91
N PRO A 323 8.74 31.59 -9.90
CA PRO A 323 8.15 32.48 -8.91
C PRO A 323 6.63 32.60 -9.10
N LEU A 324 5.89 32.58 -8.00
CA LEU A 324 4.47 32.94 -7.96
C LEU A 324 4.34 34.36 -7.43
N HIS A 325 4.01 35.29 -8.33
CA HIS A 325 3.82 36.68 -7.95
C HIS A 325 2.54 36.87 -7.13
N HIS A 326 2.60 37.73 -6.12
CA HIS A 326 1.47 38.10 -5.27
C HIS A 326 0.21 38.42 -6.09
N GLY A 327 -0.94 37.91 -5.63
CA GLY A 327 -2.25 38.14 -6.25
C GLY A 327 -2.46 37.40 -7.58
N THR A 328 -1.43 36.77 -8.14
CA THR A 328 -1.57 35.97 -9.35
C THR A 328 -2.20 34.63 -9.01
N GLN A 329 -3.28 34.29 -9.71
CA GLN A 329 -3.90 32.98 -9.63
C GLN A 329 -3.13 31.99 -10.50
N TRP A 330 -2.65 30.91 -9.89
CA TRP A 330 -1.94 29.86 -10.61
C TRP A 330 -2.66 28.53 -10.50
N LYS A 331 -3.11 28.00 -11.65
CA LYS A 331 -3.74 26.67 -11.71
C LYS A 331 -2.68 25.58 -11.73
N LEU A 332 -2.64 24.77 -10.68
CA LEU A 332 -1.69 23.67 -10.52
C LEU A 332 -2.04 22.53 -11.49
N ARG A 333 -1.01 22.04 -12.20
CA ARG A 333 -1.11 20.84 -13.04
C ARG A 333 -0.74 19.59 -12.22
N ARG A 334 -0.96 18.42 -12.82
CA ARG A 334 -0.54 17.15 -12.20
C ARG A 334 0.98 17.13 -12.03
N GLY A 335 1.42 16.88 -10.80
CA GLY A 335 2.84 16.85 -10.46
C GLY A 335 3.45 18.21 -10.15
N ASP A 336 2.70 19.31 -10.24
CA ASP A 336 3.17 20.60 -9.74
C ASP A 336 3.11 20.62 -8.19
N SER A 337 4.09 21.24 -7.53
CA SER A 337 4.05 21.54 -6.08
C SER A 337 4.20 23.04 -5.82
N VAL A 338 3.69 23.51 -4.68
CA VAL A 338 3.86 24.88 -4.21
C VAL A 338 4.95 24.89 -3.16
N VAL A 339 6.05 25.58 -3.42
CA VAL A 339 7.23 25.68 -2.54
C VAL A 339 7.11 26.96 -1.73
N LEU A 340 6.92 26.83 -0.42
CA LEU A 340 6.80 27.95 0.54
C LEU A 340 8.14 28.29 1.19
N HIS A 341 9.03 27.31 1.27
CA HIS A 341 10.41 27.43 1.76
C HIS A 341 11.22 26.31 1.09
N ASP A 342 12.56 26.40 1.05
CA ASP A 342 13.40 25.44 0.30
C ASP A 342 13.20 23.97 0.70
N ARG A 343 12.75 23.75 1.93
CA ARG A 343 12.47 22.42 2.50
C ARG A 343 10.97 22.10 2.60
N LEU A 344 10.08 23.05 2.35
CA LEU A 344 8.64 22.95 2.63
C LEU A 344 7.79 23.14 1.38
N GLU A 345 6.96 22.14 1.09
CA GLU A 345 6.13 22.11 -0.10
C GLU A 345 4.70 21.65 0.18
N LEU A 346 3.77 22.19 -0.59
CA LEU A 346 2.40 21.71 -0.69
C LEU A 346 2.24 20.97 -2.01
N LEU A 347 1.94 19.68 -1.94
CA LEU A 347 1.78 18.83 -3.11
C LEU A 347 0.31 18.39 -3.24
N PRO A 348 -0.40 18.75 -4.32
CA PRO A 348 -1.67 18.14 -4.67
C PRO A 348 -1.56 16.61 -4.71
N SER A 349 -2.37 15.93 -3.90
CA SER A 349 -2.45 14.48 -3.92
C SER A 349 -3.06 14.00 -5.24
N GLY A 350 -2.59 12.84 -5.72
CA GLY A 350 -3.27 12.13 -6.82
C GLY A 350 -4.64 11.58 -6.43
N ARG A 351 -4.91 11.50 -5.12
CA ARG A 351 -6.15 10.97 -4.55
C ARG A 351 -7.28 11.99 -4.59
N ARG A 352 -8.50 11.51 -4.82
CA ARG A 352 -9.74 12.31 -4.75
C ARG A 352 -10.46 12.13 -3.43
N PHE A 353 -10.06 11.15 -2.62
CA PHE A 353 -10.64 10.84 -1.32
C PHE A 353 -9.53 10.63 -0.28
N VAL A 354 -9.85 10.80 1.00
CA VAL A 354 -8.90 10.61 2.12
C VAL A 354 -9.32 9.42 2.93
N PHE A 355 -8.36 8.57 3.26
CA PHE A 355 -8.52 7.50 4.22
C PHE A 355 -7.83 7.95 5.51
N GLU A 356 -8.52 7.88 6.66
CA GLU A 356 -8.00 8.36 7.95
C GLU A 356 -6.84 7.51 8.48
N GLU A 357 -6.52 6.39 7.86
CA GLU A 357 -5.46 5.47 8.27
C GLU A 357 -4.36 5.33 7.21
N ASP A 358 -3.81 6.43 6.69
CA ASP A 358 -2.54 6.38 5.94
C ASP A 358 -1.35 6.51 6.91
N ALA A 359 -1.12 5.49 7.74
CA ALA A 359 0.13 5.36 8.49
C ALA A 359 1.32 5.00 7.56
N THR A 360 1.03 4.54 6.34
CA THR A 360 1.97 3.94 5.37
C THR A 360 2.89 4.92 4.64
N ASP A 361 2.70 6.24 4.80
CA ASP A 361 3.47 7.27 4.09
C ASP A 361 4.57 7.90 4.98
N GLY A 362 4.86 7.31 6.14
CA GLY A 362 5.76 7.92 7.12
C GLY A 362 5.20 9.23 7.70
N THR A 363 3.86 9.35 7.76
CA THR A 363 3.20 10.53 8.32
C THR A 363 3.53 10.63 9.80
N VAL A 364 4.52 11.46 10.12
CA VAL A 364 4.82 11.84 11.49
C VAL A 364 3.71 12.80 11.89
N GLY A 365 2.85 12.38 12.83
CA GLY A 365 1.81 13.25 13.38
C GLY A 365 2.37 14.59 13.87
N PRO A 366 1.49 15.57 14.16
CA PRO A 366 1.92 16.89 14.61
C PRO A 366 2.95 16.77 15.74
N GLN A 367 4.08 17.48 15.65
CA GLN A 367 5.11 17.44 16.70
C GLN A 367 4.47 17.93 18.01
N GLN A 368 4.29 17.02 18.96
CA GLN A 368 3.99 17.39 20.34
C GLN A 368 5.28 17.93 20.96
N GLY A 369 5.23 19.18 21.44
CA GLY A 369 6.38 19.82 22.08
C GLY A 369 6.94 18.98 23.23
N GLY A 370 8.19 18.56 23.07
CA GLY A 370 9.19 18.22 24.09
C GLY A 370 8.75 17.48 25.36
N ALA A 371 8.91 16.16 25.36
CA ALA A 371 9.42 15.44 26.53
C ALA A 371 10.41 14.37 26.03
N ALA A 372 11.60 14.35 26.63
CA ALA A 372 12.73 13.51 26.24
C ALA A 372 12.33 12.04 26.13
N ALA A 373 12.62 11.41 24.98
CA ALA A 373 12.45 9.98 24.79
C ALA A 373 13.69 9.23 25.28
N ASP A 374 13.52 8.46 26.35
CA ASP A 374 14.42 7.36 26.70
C ASP A 374 14.36 6.27 25.59
N PRO A 375 15.45 5.50 25.40
CA PRO A 375 15.56 4.53 24.31
C PRO A 375 14.52 3.42 24.45
N THR A 376 13.58 3.37 23.51
CA THR A 376 12.58 2.29 23.41
C THR A 376 13.23 1.05 22.80
N MET A 377 13.64 0.13 23.65
CA MET A 377 13.86 -1.28 23.28
C MET A 377 12.53 -1.86 22.78
N VAL A 378 12.52 -2.33 21.54
CA VAL A 378 11.40 -3.06 20.93
C VAL A 378 11.19 -4.35 21.72
N SER A 379 10.24 -4.33 22.65
CA SER A 379 9.70 -5.55 23.25
C SER A 379 8.56 -6.04 22.36
N LEU A 380 8.75 -7.20 21.75
CA LEU A 380 7.70 -7.86 20.99
C LEU A 380 6.48 -8.12 21.89
N PRO A 381 5.24 -7.90 21.40
CA PRO A 381 4.03 -8.29 22.12
C PRO A 381 4.10 -9.77 22.50
N ARG A 382 3.89 -10.08 23.78
CA ARG A 382 4.00 -11.46 24.35
C ARG A 382 3.12 -12.49 23.64
N ASP A 383 2.10 -12.04 22.92
CA ASP A 383 1.16 -12.89 22.21
C ASP A 383 1.76 -13.44 20.90
N LEU A 384 2.64 -12.68 20.24
CA LEU A 384 3.36 -13.12 19.03
C LEU A 384 4.48 -14.11 19.35
N LEU A 385 5.16 -13.98 20.50
CA LEU A 385 6.16 -14.96 20.94
C LEU A 385 5.53 -16.35 21.20
N ARG A 386 4.34 -16.37 21.82
CA ARG A 386 3.60 -17.61 22.12
C ARG A 386 3.02 -18.31 20.88
N GLU A 387 2.83 -17.57 19.79
CA GLU A 387 2.38 -18.14 18.52
C GLU A 387 3.57 -18.67 17.71
N TYR A 388 4.72 -18.01 17.80
CA TYR A 388 5.99 -18.48 17.23
C TYR A 388 6.49 -19.78 17.88
N GLU A 389 6.51 -19.86 19.21
CA GLU A 389 6.91 -21.07 19.95
C GLU A 389 5.97 -22.25 19.68
N ARG A 390 4.68 -22.01 19.43
CA ARG A 390 3.70 -23.06 19.07
C ARG A 390 3.86 -23.55 17.64
N ARG A 391 4.31 -22.71 16.74
CA ARG A 391 4.40 -23.03 15.31
C ARG A 391 5.79 -23.53 14.90
N TYR A 392 6.83 -23.21 15.67
CA TYR A 392 8.23 -23.51 15.33
C TYR A 392 9.08 -24.06 16.49
N GLY A 393 8.49 -24.34 17.66
CA GLY A 393 9.20 -25.00 18.76
C GLY A 393 9.60 -26.44 18.41
N PRO A 394 10.77 -26.93 18.87
CA PRO A 394 11.23 -28.28 18.54
C PRO A 394 10.29 -29.32 19.16
N ALA A 395 9.95 -30.34 18.37
CA ALA A 395 9.23 -31.51 18.84
C ALA A 395 10.12 -32.32 19.79
N SER A 396 9.97 -32.12 21.10
CA SER A 396 10.55 -33.03 22.09
C SER A 396 9.69 -34.29 22.18
N GLY A 397 10.33 -35.41 21.83
CA GLY A 397 9.75 -36.73 21.81
C GLY A 397 9.30 -37.22 23.19
N GLN A 398 8.28 -38.08 23.14
CA GLN A 398 7.95 -39.03 24.20
C GLN A 398 9.10 -40.03 24.35
N GLU A 399 9.54 -40.30 25.59
CA GLU A 399 9.86 -41.66 26.01
C GLU A 399 9.52 -41.89 27.50
N HIS A 400 8.68 -42.91 27.69
CA HIS A 400 8.66 -43.94 28.73
C HIS A 400 8.23 -43.69 30.18
N GLU A 401 7.02 -44.20 30.42
CA GLU A 401 6.50 -44.97 31.56
C GLU A 401 7.51 -45.78 32.40
N GLN A 402 7.22 -45.82 33.70
CA GLN A 402 7.14 -46.94 34.68
C GLN A 402 7.77 -46.49 36.02
N GLY A 403 7.17 -46.60 37.20
CA GLY A 403 5.91 -47.15 37.67
C GLY A 403 5.90 -47.14 39.22
N HIS A 404 4.74 -47.41 39.83
CA HIS A 404 4.51 -47.83 41.24
C HIS A 404 5.02 -46.88 42.37
N GLU A 405 4.44 -46.72 43.55
CA GLU A 405 3.41 -47.42 44.30
C GLU A 405 2.91 -46.51 45.45
N GLN A 406 1.62 -46.64 45.76
CA GLN A 406 0.94 -46.57 47.07
C GLN A 406 1.62 -45.92 48.30
N GLY A 407 0.85 -45.08 49.01
CA GLY A 407 1.10 -44.78 50.42
C GLY A 407 0.15 -43.76 51.06
N HIS A 408 -0.75 -44.27 51.91
CA HIS A 408 -1.58 -43.63 52.97
C HIS A 408 -1.22 -42.18 53.39
N GLY A 409 -2.14 -41.25 53.65
CA GLY A 409 -3.40 -41.41 54.40
C GLY A 409 -3.17 -41.12 55.89
N GLN A 410 -3.36 -39.88 56.34
CA GLN A 410 -3.67 -39.38 57.70
C GLN A 410 -3.51 -37.85 57.68
N ASP A 411 -4.55 -37.02 57.72
CA ASP A 411 -5.52 -36.79 58.79
C ASP A 411 -4.88 -36.23 60.07
N ARG A 412 -4.91 -34.90 60.24
CA ARG A 412 -4.94 -34.22 61.55
C ARG A 412 -5.43 -32.79 61.45
N GLN A 413 -6.52 -32.57 62.16
CA GLN A 413 -7.21 -31.32 62.46
C GLN A 413 -6.45 -30.42 63.45
N ARG A 414 -6.96 -29.17 63.55
CA ARG A 414 -6.85 -28.12 64.60
C ARG A 414 -5.72 -27.10 64.38
N GLY A 415 -5.93 -25.80 64.50
CA GLY A 415 -7.09 -25.07 65.02
C GLY A 415 -6.99 -23.56 64.77
N GLN A 416 -8.06 -22.88 65.15
CA GLN A 416 -8.41 -21.47 64.95
C GLN A 416 -7.62 -20.50 65.85
N GLY A 417 -7.69 -19.20 65.51
CA GLY A 417 -7.46 -18.05 66.40
C GLY A 417 -6.71 -16.92 65.70
N GLN A 418 -7.35 -15.99 64.98
CA GLN A 418 -7.94 -14.72 65.45
C GLN A 418 -6.99 -13.71 66.14
N ASP A 419 -6.85 -12.57 65.44
CA ASP A 419 -6.91 -11.17 65.92
C ASP A 419 -5.84 -10.52 66.83
N ARG A 420 -5.38 -9.35 66.32
CA ARG A 420 -5.03 -8.07 67.00
C ARG A 420 -3.78 -8.12 67.91
N GLN A 421 -2.69 -7.42 67.62
CA GLN A 421 -2.47 -5.96 67.57
C GLN A 421 -1.03 -5.71 67.09
#